data_AF-A0A8T8WHG9-F1
#
_entry.id   AF-A0A8T8WHG9-F1
#
_cell.length_a   1.000
_cell.length_b   1.000
_cell.length_c   1.000
_cell.angle_alpha   90.00
_cell.angle_beta   90.00
_cell.angle_gamma   90.00
#
_symmetry.space_group_name_H-M   'P 1'
#
loop_
_entity.id
_entity.type
_entity.pdbx_description
1 polymer ?
#
loop_
_entity_poly.entity_id
_entity_poly.type
_entity_poly.pdbx_seq_one_letter_code
_entity_poly.pdbx_strand_id
1 'polypeptide(L)'
;MSNGLGAGFFGLTLLAILLGLAAVLSLILIGVVGFRRRTGTVPQLLKYVSIAVLGGVLLVAGFGVLAMYDEAVLLAVLFLTIVFVPLAAVGIYLHQTTELTRVDALVTTGLAWSLPFVIGVGVTFGLTIGVSSTFDLAPVESQRLVVVWIAMLVGGAVIVIGSVFLGKYLSQSFTPPRPV
;
A
#
# COMPACT_ATOMS: atom_id res chain seq x y z
N MET A 1 -28.54 15.53 0.62
CA MET A 1 -27.21 16.13 0.56
C MET A 1 -26.42 15.54 1.73
N SER A 2 -25.66 14.46 1.52
CA SER A 2 -24.74 14.02 2.56
C SER A 2 -23.62 15.05 2.61
N ASN A 3 -23.34 15.53 3.82
CA ASN A 3 -22.37 16.59 4.02
C ASN A 3 -20.99 15.98 3.75
N GLY A 4 -20.16 16.57 2.88
CA GLY A 4 -18.83 16.03 2.54
C GLY A 4 -17.91 15.70 3.74
N LEU A 5 -18.25 16.20 4.94
CA LEU A 5 -17.68 15.79 6.23
C LEU A 5 -17.83 14.28 6.51
N GLY A 6 -18.98 13.67 6.19
CA GLY A 6 -19.24 12.25 6.42
C GLY A 6 -18.35 11.36 5.54
N ALA A 7 -18.28 11.67 4.24
CA ALA A 7 -17.41 10.97 3.30
C ALA A 7 -15.92 11.14 3.67
N GLY A 8 -15.51 12.33 4.11
CA GLY A 8 -14.15 12.60 4.58
C GLY A 8 -13.78 11.79 5.82
N PHE A 9 -14.64 11.78 6.85
CA PHE A 9 -14.40 10.98 8.06
C PHE A 9 -14.36 9.47 7.76
N PHE A 10 -15.28 9.00 6.93
CA PHE A 10 -15.30 7.61 6.48
C PHE A 10 -14.03 7.24 5.70
N GLY A 11 -13.55 8.13 4.83
CA GLY A 11 -12.29 7.97 4.11
C GLY A 11 -11.07 7.89 5.03
N LEU A 12 -10.98 8.76 6.04
CA LEU A 12 -9.92 8.68 7.04
C LEU A 12 -9.99 7.38 7.85
N THR A 13 -11.19 6.92 8.18
CA THR A 13 -11.39 5.66 8.92
C THR A 13 -10.92 4.46 8.10
N LEU A 14 -11.30 4.38 6.82
CA LEU A 14 -10.82 3.32 5.93
C LEU A 14 -9.31 3.38 5.72
N LEU A 15 -8.75 4.58 5.58
CA LEU A 15 -7.29 4.75 5.46
C LEU A 15 -6.56 4.28 6.73
N ALA A 16 -7.10 4.57 7.91
CA ALA A 16 -6.56 4.08 9.18
C ALA A 16 -6.61 2.56 9.28
N ILE A 17 -7.71 1.93 8.85
CA ILE A 17 -7.81 0.47 8.77
C ILE A 17 -6.77 -0.10 7.81
N LEU A 18 -6.62 0.48 6.61
CA LEU A 18 -5.60 0.06 5.64
C LEU A 18 -4.18 0.22 6.20
N LEU A 19 -3.89 1.30 6.91
CA LEU A 19 -2.61 1.49 7.61
C LEU A 19 -2.38 0.40 8.66
N GLY A 20 -3.40 0.04 9.44
CA GLY A 20 -3.32 -1.06 10.39
C GLY A 20 -2.99 -2.39 9.72
N LEU A 21 -3.68 -2.73 8.62
CA LEU A 21 -3.41 -3.94 7.84
C LEU A 21 -2.01 -3.91 7.21
N ALA A 22 -1.58 -2.77 6.69
CA ALA A 22 -0.24 -2.59 6.14
C ALA A 22 0.84 -2.71 7.22
N ALA A 23 0.60 -2.22 8.43
CA ALA A 23 1.51 -2.41 9.56
C ALA A 23 1.63 -3.90 9.92
N VAL A 24 0.51 -4.63 9.97
CA VAL A 24 0.52 -6.09 10.18
C VAL A 24 1.31 -6.80 9.07
N LEU A 25 1.08 -6.48 7.79
CA LEU A 25 1.87 -7.04 6.69
C LEU A 25 3.35 -6.66 6.76
N SER A 26 3.69 -5.47 7.26
CA SER A 26 5.08 -5.03 7.46
C SER A 26 5.77 -5.84 8.57
N LEU A 27 5.06 -6.14 9.65
CA LEU A 27 5.55 -7.04 10.71
C LEU A 27 5.75 -8.46 10.17
N ILE A 28 4.82 -8.96 9.35
CA ILE A 28 4.96 -10.26 8.70
C ILE A 28 6.16 -10.25 7.75
N LEU A 29 6.36 -9.17 6.98
CA LEU A 29 7.52 -9.00 6.11
C LEU A 29 8.83 -9.13 6.90
N ILE A 30 8.95 -8.44 8.03
CA ILE A 30 10.12 -8.54 8.91
C ILE A 30 10.31 -9.98 9.40
N GLY A 31 9.21 -10.63 9.81
CA GLY A 31 9.22 -12.05 10.21
C GLY A 31 9.70 -12.96 9.08
N VAL A 32 9.13 -12.84 7.89
CA VAL A 32 9.47 -13.62 6.69
C VAL A 32 10.94 -13.44 6.32
N VAL A 33 11.44 -12.21 6.28
CA VAL A 33 12.86 -11.92 6.02
C VAL A 33 13.76 -12.51 7.11
N GLY A 34 13.37 -12.39 8.37
CA GLY A 34 14.10 -12.95 9.51
C GLY A 34 14.17 -14.47 9.50
N PHE A 35 13.05 -15.15 9.32
CA PHE A 35 12.97 -16.62 9.22
C PHE A 35 13.76 -17.13 8.02
N ARG A 36 13.60 -16.50 6.85
CA ARG A 36 14.35 -16.90 5.66
C ARG A 36 15.86 -16.78 5.87
N ARG A 37 16.34 -15.70 6.49
CA ARG A 37 17.78 -15.52 6.80
C ARG A 37 18.31 -16.60 7.76
N ARG A 38 17.50 -17.08 8.70
CA ARG A 38 17.92 -18.07 9.71
C ARG A 38 17.77 -19.52 9.26
N THR A 39 16.72 -19.84 8.52
CA THR A 39 16.31 -21.23 8.22
C THR A 39 16.24 -21.54 6.72
N GLY A 40 16.53 -20.56 5.85
CA GLY A 40 16.51 -20.72 4.40
C GLY A 40 15.12 -20.84 3.77
N THR A 41 14.08 -21.01 4.59
CA THR A 41 12.70 -21.25 4.14
C THR A 41 11.72 -20.31 4.85
N VAL A 42 10.54 -20.12 4.24
CA VAL A 42 9.48 -19.29 4.81
C VAL A 42 8.35 -20.19 5.33
N PRO A 43 8.01 -20.11 6.63
CA PRO A 43 6.93 -20.89 7.23
C PRO A 43 5.61 -20.74 6.47
N GLN A 44 4.94 -21.87 6.20
CA GLN A 44 3.69 -21.88 5.44
C GLN A 44 2.56 -21.11 6.17
N LEU A 45 2.56 -21.11 7.50
CA LEU A 45 1.65 -20.30 8.30
C LEU A 45 1.78 -18.80 7.98
N LEU A 46 3.01 -18.27 7.88
CA LEU A 46 3.23 -16.85 7.55
C LEU A 46 2.75 -16.51 6.13
N LYS A 47 2.85 -17.46 5.19
CA LYS A 47 2.31 -17.29 3.84
C LYS A 47 0.79 -17.17 3.87
N TYR A 48 0.08 -18.07 4.56
CA TYR A 48 -1.38 -18.02 4.64
C TYR A 48 -1.89 -16.79 5.41
N VAL A 49 -1.23 -16.41 6.50
CA VAL A 49 -1.58 -15.18 7.23
C VAL A 49 -1.39 -13.96 6.34
N SER A 50 -0.28 -13.88 5.58
CA SER A 50 -0.07 -12.79 4.60
C SER A 50 -1.19 -12.70 3.58
N ILE A 51 -1.62 -13.84 3.02
CA ILE A 51 -2.71 -13.89 2.04
C ILE A 51 -4.04 -13.47 2.67
N ALA A 52 -4.34 -13.93 3.88
CA ALA A 52 -5.56 -13.55 4.59
C ALA A 52 -5.61 -12.02 4.83
N VAL A 53 -4.50 -11.43 5.27
CA VAL A 53 -4.41 -9.97 5.49
C VAL A 53 -4.51 -9.21 4.16
N LEU A 54 -3.86 -9.69 3.09
CA LEU A 54 -4.00 -9.12 1.74
C LEU A 54 -5.46 -9.19 1.25
N GLY A 55 -6.16 -10.29 1.50
CA GLY A 55 -7.59 -10.40 1.23
C GLY A 55 -8.39 -9.34 1.98
N GLY A 56 -8.08 -9.10 3.26
CA GLY A 56 -8.64 -8.00 4.04
C GLY A 56 -8.39 -6.63 3.43
N VAL A 57 -7.17 -6.37 2.94
CA VAL A 57 -6.82 -5.11 2.24
C VAL A 57 -7.69 -4.92 0.99
N LEU A 58 -7.82 -5.96 0.16
CA LEU A 58 -8.63 -5.89 -1.06
C LEU A 58 -10.11 -5.68 -0.75
N LEU A 59 -10.65 -6.33 0.29
CA LEU A 59 -12.03 -6.16 0.72
C LEU A 59 -12.29 -4.75 1.24
N VAL A 60 -11.43 -4.23 2.13
CA VAL A 60 -11.56 -2.88 2.69
C VAL A 60 -11.44 -1.81 1.61
N ALA A 61 -10.46 -1.95 0.70
CA ALA A 61 -10.28 -1.01 -0.40
C ALA A 61 -11.43 -1.08 -1.41
N GLY A 62 -11.87 -2.29 -1.79
CA GLY A 62 -12.99 -2.49 -2.69
C GLY A 62 -14.30 -1.94 -2.12
N PHE A 63 -14.55 -2.19 -0.83
CA PHE A 63 -15.68 -1.59 -0.11
C PHE A 63 -15.61 -0.07 -0.10
N GLY A 64 -14.44 0.50 0.19
CA GLY A 64 -14.24 1.95 0.16
C GLY A 64 -14.53 2.58 -1.20
N VAL A 65 -14.06 1.96 -2.28
CA VAL A 65 -14.34 2.40 -3.66
C VAL A 65 -15.84 2.37 -3.94
N LEU A 66 -16.51 1.25 -3.64
CA LEU A 66 -17.95 1.10 -3.88
C LEU A 66 -18.78 2.08 -3.05
N ALA A 67 -18.44 2.24 -1.77
CA ALA A 67 -19.18 3.11 -0.86
C ALA A 67 -19.00 4.61 -1.16
N MET A 68 -17.88 5.00 -1.75
CA MET A 68 -17.59 6.41 -2.07
C MET A 68 -17.84 6.78 -3.53
N TYR A 69 -18.14 5.82 -4.41
CA TYR A 69 -18.27 6.09 -5.83
C TYR A 69 -19.31 7.17 -6.13
N ASP A 70 -20.46 7.12 -5.46
CA ASP A 70 -21.56 8.06 -5.70
C ASP A 70 -21.41 9.37 -4.90
N GLU A 71 -20.78 9.34 -3.72
CA GLU A 71 -20.71 10.50 -2.82
C GLU A 71 -19.40 11.29 -2.91
N ALA A 72 -18.29 10.63 -3.23
CA ALA A 72 -16.95 11.21 -3.22
C ALA A 72 -16.03 10.52 -4.23
N VAL A 73 -16.33 10.68 -5.52
CA VAL A 73 -15.60 10.10 -6.66
C VAL A 73 -14.08 10.23 -6.53
N LEU A 74 -13.59 11.41 -6.11
CA LEU A 74 -12.16 11.67 -5.98
C LEU A 74 -11.50 10.79 -4.90
N LEU A 75 -12.18 10.58 -3.77
CA LEU A 75 -11.71 9.65 -2.73
C LEU A 75 -11.73 8.20 -3.23
N ALA A 76 -12.79 7.80 -3.95
CA ALA A 76 -12.85 6.46 -4.55
C ALA A 76 -11.68 6.22 -5.52
N VAL A 77 -11.36 7.19 -6.37
CA VAL A 77 -10.20 7.14 -7.29
C VAL A 77 -8.88 7.07 -6.51
N LEU A 78 -8.74 7.81 -5.41
CA LEU A 78 -7.56 7.72 -4.54
C LEU A 78 -7.38 6.31 -3.98
N PHE A 79 -8.41 5.71 -3.37
CA PHE A 79 -8.35 4.34 -2.86
C PHE A 79 -8.02 3.33 -3.96
N LEU A 80 -8.62 3.50 -5.15
CA LEU A 80 -8.32 2.67 -6.30
C LEU A 80 -6.84 2.78 -6.67
N THR A 81 -6.31 4.00 -6.71
CA THR A 81 -4.94 4.27 -7.14
C THR A 81 -3.90 3.83 -6.12
N ILE A 82 -4.09 4.10 -4.83
CA ILE A 82 -3.06 3.80 -3.80
C ILE A 82 -3.01 2.32 -3.39
N VAL A 83 -4.09 1.56 -3.64
CA VAL A 83 -4.14 0.13 -3.31
C VAL A 83 -3.96 -0.70 -4.56
N PHE A 84 -4.85 -0.57 -5.55
CA PHE A 84 -4.90 -1.52 -6.67
C PHE A 84 -3.80 -1.29 -7.68
N VAL A 85 -3.38 -0.04 -7.95
CA VAL A 85 -2.31 0.22 -8.93
C VAL A 85 -0.98 -0.37 -8.48
N PRO A 86 -0.47 -0.13 -7.26
CA PRO A 86 0.76 -0.79 -6.79
C PRO A 86 0.64 -2.31 -6.76
N LEU A 87 -0.49 -2.86 -6.27
CA LEU A 87 -0.67 -4.32 -6.21
C LEU A 87 -0.68 -4.93 -7.61
N ALA A 88 -1.36 -4.30 -8.57
CA ALA A 88 -1.36 -4.72 -9.97
C ALA A 88 0.04 -4.58 -10.59
N ALA A 89 0.73 -3.45 -10.37
CA ALA A 89 2.07 -3.23 -10.88
C ALA A 89 3.05 -4.30 -10.38
N VAL A 90 3.03 -4.63 -9.09
CA VAL A 90 3.86 -5.69 -8.52
C VAL A 90 3.42 -7.06 -9.04
N GLY A 91 2.12 -7.36 -9.06
CA GLY A 91 1.61 -8.64 -9.56
C GLY A 91 2.00 -8.90 -11.02
N ILE A 92 1.82 -7.91 -11.89
CA ILE A 92 2.23 -7.96 -13.30
C ILE A 92 3.75 -8.11 -13.40
N TYR A 93 4.51 -7.32 -12.64
CA TYR A 93 5.97 -7.42 -12.62
C TYR A 93 6.45 -8.82 -12.24
N LEU A 94 5.92 -9.39 -11.15
CA LEU A 94 6.28 -10.73 -10.70
C LEU A 94 5.89 -11.79 -11.75
N HIS A 95 4.70 -11.67 -12.34
CA HIS A 95 4.25 -12.58 -13.39
C HIS A 95 5.15 -12.55 -14.63
N GLN A 96 5.67 -11.37 -15.00
CA GLN A 96 6.53 -11.22 -16.18
C GLN A 96 7.99 -11.59 -15.92
N THR A 97 8.46 -11.49 -14.67
CA THR A 97 9.91 -11.57 -14.38
C THR A 97 10.31 -12.78 -13.55
N THR A 98 9.35 -13.53 -12.99
CA THR A 98 9.64 -14.65 -12.08
C THR A 98 8.73 -15.86 -12.28
N GLU A 99 9.26 -17.05 -12.02
CA GLU A 99 8.50 -18.32 -12.02
C GLU A 99 8.01 -18.69 -10.61
N LEU A 100 7.47 -17.72 -9.87
CA LEU A 100 6.92 -17.98 -8.55
C LEU A 100 5.63 -18.79 -8.64
N THR A 101 5.41 -19.66 -7.65
CA THR A 101 4.09 -20.28 -7.47
C THR A 101 3.04 -19.20 -7.24
N ARG A 102 1.77 -19.47 -7.61
CA ARG A 102 0.68 -18.49 -7.41
C ARG A 102 0.59 -18.01 -5.95
N VAL A 103 0.85 -18.90 -5.00
CA VAL A 103 0.87 -18.59 -3.56
C VAL A 103 2.01 -17.64 -3.21
N ASP A 104 3.22 -17.94 -3.68
CA ASP A 104 4.41 -17.09 -3.39
C ASP A 104 4.31 -15.73 -4.09
N ALA A 105 3.73 -15.67 -5.28
CA ALA A 105 3.44 -14.42 -5.97
C ALA A 105 2.47 -13.55 -5.15
N LEU A 106 1.34 -14.11 -4.68
CA LEU A 106 0.37 -13.37 -3.86
C LEU A 106 0.97 -12.86 -2.55
N VAL A 107 1.72 -13.71 -1.84
CA VAL A 107 2.42 -13.32 -0.61
C VAL A 107 3.41 -12.20 -0.91
N THR A 108 4.22 -12.35 -1.95
CA THR A 108 5.23 -11.35 -2.33
C THR A 108 4.58 -10.02 -2.69
N THR A 109 3.48 -10.02 -3.46
CA THR A 109 2.73 -8.82 -3.82
C THR A 109 2.20 -8.10 -2.59
N GLY A 110 1.56 -8.81 -1.66
CA GLY A 110 1.03 -8.20 -0.44
C GLY A 110 2.11 -7.62 0.47
N LEU A 111 3.22 -8.36 0.66
CA LEU A 111 4.35 -7.90 1.46
C LEU A 111 5.10 -6.74 0.81
N ALA A 112 5.17 -6.71 -0.53
CA ALA A 112 5.79 -5.61 -1.27
C ALA A 112 4.97 -4.32 -1.22
N TRP A 113 3.65 -4.41 -1.08
CA TRP A 113 2.77 -3.25 -0.94
C TRP A 113 2.86 -2.59 0.44
N SER A 114 3.02 -3.39 1.50
CA SER A 114 2.79 -2.94 2.88
C SER A 114 3.68 -1.80 3.36
N LEU A 115 5.00 -2.00 3.39
CA LEU A 115 5.94 -1.00 3.91
C LEU A 115 5.96 0.28 3.06
N PRO A 116 6.00 0.21 1.72
CA PRO A 116 5.88 1.39 0.87
C PRO A 116 4.55 2.14 1.05
N PHE A 117 3.44 1.44 1.30
CA PHE A 117 2.17 2.06 1.61
C PHE A 117 2.24 2.90 2.89
N VAL A 118 2.76 2.33 3.98
CA VAL A 118 2.93 3.06 5.26
C VAL A 118 3.81 4.30 5.07
N ILE A 119 4.94 4.15 4.37
CA ILE A 119 5.86 5.26 4.10
C ILE A 119 5.19 6.32 3.22
N GLY A 120 4.53 5.93 2.13
CA GLY A 120 3.88 6.87 1.21
C GLY A 120 2.76 7.66 1.85
N VAL A 121 1.96 7.02 2.72
CA VAL A 121 0.96 7.73 3.53
C VAL A 121 1.65 8.71 4.50
N GLY A 122 2.70 8.27 5.19
CA GLY A 122 3.51 9.14 6.05
C GLY A 122 4.10 10.35 5.32
N VAL A 123 4.62 10.15 4.10
CA VAL A 123 5.14 11.22 3.24
C VAL A 123 4.03 12.18 2.83
N THR A 124 2.85 11.66 2.47
CA THR A 124 1.71 12.50 2.07
C THR A 124 1.27 13.43 3.20
N PHE A 125 1.05 12.88 4.40
CA PHE A 125 0.66 13.67 5.57
C PHE A 125 1.80 14.57 6.05
N GLY A 126 3.03 14.05 6.09
CA GLY A 126 4.20 14.80 6.52
C GLY A 126 4.50 16.02 5.65
N LEU A 127 4.41 15.88 4.32
CA LEU A 127 4.55 17.00 3.39
C LEU A 127 3.41 18.00 3.55
N THR A 128 2.18 17.52 3.66
CA THR A 128 1.01 18.40 3.82
C THR A 128 1.12 19.23 5.10
N ILE A 129 1.46 18.60 6.23
CA ILE A 129 1.63 19.26 7.52
C ILE A 129 2.85 20.18 7.49
N GLY A 130 4.00 19.70 7.03
CA GLY A 130 5.27 20.45 7.05
C GLY A 130 5.24 21.69 6.17
N VAL A 131 4.63 21.62 4.98
CA VAL A 131 4.46 22.79 4.11
C VAL A 131 3.45 23.76 4.73
N SER A 132 2.32 23.27 5.24
CA SER A 132 1.32 24.15 5.86
C SER A 132 1.87 24.88 7.10
N SER A 133 2.66 24.21 7.94
CA SER A 133 3.27 24.82 9.13
C SER A 133 4.39 25.79 8.80
N THR A 134 5.17 25.54 7.74
CA THR A 134 6.31 26.40 7.38
C THR A 134 5.86 27.71 6.76
N PHE A 135 4.74 27.69 6.03
CA PHE A 135 4.20 28.84 5.31
C PHE A 135 2.98 29.47 6.00
N ASP A 136 2.64 29.00 7.21
CA ASP A 136 1.47 29.44 8.01
C ASP A 136 0.17 29.48 7.19
N LEU A 137 0.02 28.54 6.26
CA LEU A 137 -1.07 28.53 5.29
C LEU A 137 -2.34 28.01 5.95
N ALA A 138 -3.43 28.76 5.79
CA ALA A 138 -4.74 28.24 6.16
C ALA A 138 -5.08 27.00 5.29
N PRO A 139 -5.87 26.02 5.79
CA PRO A 139 -6.23 24.81 5.03
C PRO A 139 -6.86 25.09 3.66
N VAL A 140 -7.55 26.22 3.52
CA VAL A 140 -8.16 26.66 2.25
C VAL A 140 -7.10 27.17 1.27
N GLU A 141 -6.03 27.79 1.76
CA GLU A 141 -4.91 28.27 0.95
C GLU A 141 -4.01 27.12 0.48
N SER A 142 -3.81 26.09 1.30
CA SER A 142 -3.03 24.90 0.90
C SER A 142 -3.71 24.09 -0.21
N GLN A 143 -5.05 24.05 -0.23
CA GLN A 143 -5.81 23.52 -1.38
C GLN A 143 -5.66 24.40 -2.62
N ARG A 144 -5.72 25.73 -2.46
CA ARG A 144 -5.57 26.69 -3.56
C ARG A 144 -4.17 26.67 -4.17
N LEU A 145 -3.15 26.42 -3.36
CA LEU A 145 -1.74 26.35 -3.75
C LEU A 145 -1.31 24.98 -4.26
N VAL A 146 -2.24 24.03 -4.45
CA VAL A 146 -1.96 22.69 -5.04
C VAL A 146 -1.01 21.83 -4.18
N VAL A 147 -0.65 22.27 -2.96
CA VAL A 147 0.28 21.58 -2.05
C VAL A 147 -0.20 20.16 -1.74
N VAL A 148 -1.50 20.03 -1.49
CA VAL A 148 -2.14 18.73 -1.21
C VAL A 148 -1.98 17.76 -2.38
N TRP A 149 -2.11 18.26 -3.62
CA TRP A 149 -1.96 17.43 -4.83
C TRP A 149 -0.51 16.99 -5.04
N ILE A 150 0.45 17.87 -4.78
CA ILE A 150 1.87 17.52 -4.86
C ILE A 150 2.20 16.46 -3.81
N ALA A 151 1.74 16.63 -2.57
CA ALA A 151 1.95 15.66 -1.49
C ALA A 151 1.35 14.30 -1.84
N MET A 152 0.13 14.27 -2.40
CA MET A 152 -0.53 13.05 -2.87
C MET A 152 0.24 12.37 -4.00
N LEU A 153 0.76 13.15 -4.96
CA LEU A 153 1.51 12.62 -6.10
C LEU A 153 2.83 12.01 -5.64
N VAL A 154 3.59 12.73 -4.80
CA VAL A 154 4.85 12.24 -4.23
C VAL A 154 4.61 11.00 -3.37
N GLY A 155 3.60 11.03 -2.50
CA GLY A 155 3.20 9.87 -1.70
C GLY A 155 2.84 8.67 -2.57
N GLY A 156 1.97 8.85 -3.57
CA GLY A 156 1.58 7.80 -4.51
C GLY A 156 2.76 7.21 -5.29
N ALA A 157 3.68 8.06 -5.75
CA ALA A 157 4.91 7.63 -6.42
C ALA A 157 5.79 6.78 -5.49
N VAL A 158 5.94 7.17 -4.23
CA VAL A 158 6.68 6.38 -3.22
C VAL A 158 6.05 5.00 -3.03
N ILE A 159 4.71 4.92 -2.98
CA ILE A 159 4.02 3.64 -2.84
C ILE A 159 4.30 2.76 -4.07
N VAL A 160 4.03 3.24 -5.28
CA VAL A 160 4.18 2.44 -6.51
C VAL A 160 5.63 2.00 -6.72
N ILE A 161 6.56 2.95 -6.68
CA ILE A 161 7.98 2.68 -6.92
C ILE A 161 8.53 1.77 -5.82
N GLY A 162 8.26 2.11 -4.56
CA GLY A 162 8.71 1.32 -3.41
C GLY A 162 8.18 -0.10 -3.46
N SER A 163 6.91 -0.29 -3.86
CA SER A 163 6.32 -1.62 -4.00
C SER A 163 6.96 -2.45 -5.10
N VAL A 164 7.25 -1.86 -6.26
CA VAL A 164 7.95 -2.59 -7.34
C VAL A 164 9.38 -2.96 -6.92
N PHE A 165 10.12 -2.04 -6.29
CA PHE A 165 11.49 -2.32 -5.82
C PHE A 165 11.51 -3.40 -4.73
N LEU A 166 10.61 -3.32 -3.76
CA LEU A 166 10.51 -4.30 -2.69
C LEU A 166 10.04 -5.66 -3.23
N GLY A 167 9.10 -5.66 -4.18
CA GLY A 167 8.66 -6.84 -4.91
C GLY A 167 9.81 -7.54 -5.62
N LYS A 168 10.67 -6.78 -6.32
CA LYS A 168 11.90 -7.31 -6.94
C LYS A 168 12.87 -7.92 -5.94
N TYR A 169 13.10 -7.25 -4.82
CA TYR A 169 14.00 -7.76 -3.77
C TYR A 169 13.46 -9.07 -3.16
N LEU A 170 12.16 -9.13 -2.91
CA LEU A 170 11.50 -10.32 -2.38
C LEU A 170 11.43 -11.43 -3.42
N SER A 171 11.24 -11.14 -4.71
CA SER A 171 11.15 -12.18 -5.72
C SER A 171 12.46 -12.92 -5.91
N GLN A 172 13.60 -12.21 -5.90
CA GLN A 172 14.94 -12.79 -5.83
C GLN A 172 15.14 -13.64 -4.56
N SER A 173 14.36 -13.35 -3.52
CA SER A 173 14.36 -14.11 -2.29
C SER A 173 13.55 -15.42 -2.40
N PHE A 174 12.48 -15.46 -3.18
CA PHE A 174 11.63 -16.65 -3.24
C PHE A 174 12.07 -17.66 -4.32
N THR A 175 12.98 -17.32 -5.22
CA THR A 175 13.52 -18.24 -6.23
C THR A 175 14.52 -19.25 -5.60
N PRO A 176 14.35 -20.57 -5.80
CA PRO A 176 15.36 -21.55 -5.39
C PRO A 176 16.69 -21.33 -6.15
N PRO A 177 17.85 -21.67 -5.56
CA PRO A 177 19.10 -21.70 -6.32
C PRO A 177 18.97 -22.71 -7.47
N ARG A 178 19.35 -22.29 -8.69
CA ARG A 178 19.40 -23.20 -9.84
C ARG A 178 20.35 -24.35 -9.49
N PRO A 179 19.95 -25.62 -9.70
CA PRO A 179 20.92 -26.71 -9.65
C PRO A 179 21.98 -26.44 -10.72
N VAL A 180 23.25 -26.46 -10.30
CA VAL A 180 24.42 -26.42 -11.18
C VAL A 180 24.75 -27.85 -11.59
#